data_AF-A0A9D6XEA3-F1
#
_entry.id   AF-A0A9D6XEA3-F1
#
_cell.length_a   1.000
_cell.length_b   1.000
_cell.length_c   1.000
_cell.angle_alpha   90.00
_cell.angle_beta   90.00
_cell.angle_gamma   90.00
#
_symmetry.space_group_name_H-M   'P 1'
#
loop_
_entity.id
_entity.type
_entity.pdbx_description
1 polymer ?
#
loop_
_entity_poly.entity_id
_entity_poly.type
_entity_poly.pdbx_seq_one_letter_code
_entity_poly.pdbx_strand_id
1 'polypeptide(L)'
;MNETKREVERRRLIEETLDESYGECLLKRQEIARIVESALFYFNGERYFLHSWVVMPNHVHVLVTPMGINIMSAIVHSWKSFTAKEANRLLGRKGVFWQEEYFDRVIRNETHFRAVVEYIEYNPVRAGLCALITDWKFGSFLGARASRPL
;
A
#
# COMPACT_ATOMS: atom_id res chain seq x y z
N MET A 1 -7.57 -21.11 -8.16
CA MET A 1 -8.88 -20.47 -8.40
C MET A 1 -8.71 -19.51 -9.56
N ASN A 2 -9.41 -19.71 -10.68
CA ASN A 2 -9.31 -18.81 -11.85
C ASN A 2 -10.26 -17.63 -11.63
N GLU A 3 -9.71 -16.43 -11.56
CA GLU A 3 -10.49 -15.19 -11.53
C GLU A 3 -11.29 -15.03 -12.81
N THR A 4 -12.53 -14.54 -12.69
CA THR A 4 -13.37 -14.26 -13.85
C THR A 4 -12.95 -12.95 -14.52
N LYS A 5 -13.13 -12.84 -15.85
CA LYS A 5 -12.83 -11.60 -16.61
C LYS A 5 -13.44 -10.34 -15.96
N ARG A 6 -14.67 -10.44 -15.46
CA ARG A 6 -15.40 -9.35 -14.80
C ARG A 6 -14.73 -8.85 -13.52
N GLU A 7 -14.09 -9.75 -12.78
CA GLU A 7 -13.41 -9.44 -11.52
C GLU A 7 -12.04 -8.79 -11.78
N VAL A 8 -11.35 -9.22 -12.83
CA VAL A 8 -10.15 -8.52 -13.36
C VAL A 8 -10.50 -7.10 -13.81
N GLU A 9 -11.58 -6.95 -14.59
CA GLU A 9 -12.05 -5.64 -15.08
C GLU A 9 -12.43 -4.70 -13.93
N ARG A 10 -13.22 -5.18 -12.95
CA ARG A 10 -13.63 -4.39 -11.78
C ARG A 10 -12.42 -3.89 -10.99
N ARG A 11 -11.41 -4.73 -10.77
CA ARG A 11 -10.21 -4.35 -10.00
C ARG A 11 -9.37 -3.34 -10.73
N ARG A 12 -9.16 -3.56 -12.03
CA ARG A 12 -8.46 -2.59 -12.87
C ARG A 12 -9.14 -1.22 -12.83
N LEU A 13 -10.48 -1.21 -12.92
CA LEU A 13 -11.25 0.03 -12.79
C LEU A 13 -11.07 0.68 -11.41
N ILE A 14 -11.04 -0.11 -10.33
CA ILE A 14 -10.80 0.40 -8.98
C ILE A 14 -9.39 0.98 -8.86
N GLU A 15 -8.36 0.28 -9.33
CA GLU A 15 -6.97 0.76 -9.35
C GLU A 15 -6.85 2.07 -10.14
N GLU A 16 -7.40 2.10 -11.37
CA GLU A 16 -7.42 3.31 -12.22
C GLU A 16 -8.16 4.47 -11.53
N THR A 17 -9.32 4.20 -10.92
CA THR A 17 -10.08 5.23 -10.18
C THR A 17 -9.34 5.73 -8.95
N LEU A 18 -8.65 4.84 -8.22
CA LEU A 18 -7.86 5.21 -7.06
C LEU A 18 -6.63 6.04 -7.46
N ASP A 19 -5.98 5.71 -8.57
CA ASP A 19 -4.85 6.45 -9.13
C ASP A 19 -5.26 7.86 -9.59
N GLU A 20 -6.49 8.04 -10.06
CA GLU A 20 -7.10 9.34 -10.38
C GLU A 20 -7.43 10.19 -9.13
N SER A 21 -7.03 9.77 -7.93
CA SER A 21 -7.25 10.47 -6.66
C SER A 21 -8.73 10.64 -6.27
N TYR A 22 -9.63 9.80 -6.79
CA TYR A 22 -11.03 9.80 -6.35
C TYR A 22 -11.14 9.35 -4.87
N GLY A 23 -11.99 10.02 -4.09
CA GLY A 23 -12.19 9.76 -2.65
C GLY A 23 -11.41 10.68 -1.69
N GLU A 24 -11.48 10.41 -0.38
CA GLU A 24 -10.78 11.22 0.62
C GLU A 24 -9.27 10.99 0.57
N CYS A 25 -8.51 12.04 0.23
CA CYS A 25 -7.05 12.00 0.16
C CYS A 25 -6.36 12.20 1.54
N LEU A 26 -6.80 11.48 2.57
CA LEU A 26 -6.32 11.67 3.95
C LEU A 26 -4.82 11.36 4.11
N LEU A 27 -4.28 10.45 3.29
CA LEU A 27 -2.88 10.05 3.34
C LEU A 27 -1.95 11.11 2.72
N LYS A 28 -2.47 12.17 2.07
CA LYS A 28 -1.65 13.36 1.73
C LYS A 28 -1.02 14.00 2.96
N ARG A 29 -1.64 13.86 4.13
CA ARG A 29 -1.03 14.27 5.40
C ARG A 29 0.11 13.33 5.73
N GLN A 30 1.33 13.84 5.65
CA GLN A 30 2.55 13.07 5.89
C GLN A 30 2.57 12.35 7.25
N GLU A 31 1.91 12.89 8.27
CA GLU A 31 1.78 12.27 9.59
C GLU A 31 1.00 10.96 9.52
N ILE A 32 -0.07 10.91 8.72
CA ILE A 32 -0.89 9.73 8.52
C ILE A 32 -0.16 8.73 7.61
N ALA A 33 0.50 9.21 6.54
CA ALA A 33 1.33 8.34 5.69
C ALA A 33 2.47 7.66 6.50
N ARG A 34 3.10 8.38 7.43
CA ARG A 34 4.11 7.84 8.35
C ARG A 34 3.55 6.76 9.28
N ILE A 35 2.32 6.89 9.75
CA ILE A 35 1.65 5.85 10.55
C ILE A 35 1.51 4.57 9.73
N VAL A 36 1.08 4.68 8.47
CA VAL A 36 0.94 3.54 7.57
C VAL A 36 2.30 2.89 7.29
N GLU A 37 3.29 3.68 6.90
CA GLU A 37 4.68 3.23 6.70
C GLU A 37 5.18 2.44 7.91
N SER A 38 5.03 3.00 9.11
CA SER A 38 5.48 2.38 10.36
C SER A 38 4.76 1.06 10.63
N ALA A 39 3.45 0.97 10.33
CA ALA A 39 2.69 -0.27 10.47
C ALA A 39 3.15 -1.36 9.48
N LEU A 40 3.58 -0.99 8.27
CA LEU A 40 4.14 -1.93 7.29
C LEU A 40 5.51 -2.46 7.72
N PHE A 41 6.34 -1.65 8.40
CA PHE A 41 7.65 -2.11 8.87
C PHE A 41 7.60 -2.90 10.18
N TYR A 42 6.57 -2.67 11.02
CA TYR A 42 6.54 -3.15 12.41
C TYR A 42 6.77 -4.66 12.58
N PHE A 43 6.20 -5.49 11.69
CA PHE A 43 6.36 -6.96 11.73
C PHE A 43 7.15 -7.52 10.54
N ASN A 44 7.88 -6.65 9.83
CA ASN A 44 8.70 -7.09 8.70
C ASN A 44 9.81 -8.03 9.18
N GLY A 45 9.91 -9.21 8.57
CA GLY A 45 10.82 -10.29 8.97
C GLY A 45 10.27 -11.19 10.08
N GLU A 46 9.13 -10.85 10.70
CA GLU A 46 8.50 -11.65 11.75
C GLU A 46 7.19 -12.30 11.27
N ARG A 47 6.22 -11.49 10.82
CA ARG A 47 4.92 -11.98 10.35
C ARG A 47 4.83 -12.07 8.84
N TYR A 48 5.63 -11.27 8.16
CA TYR A 48 5.71 -11.22 6.71
C TYR A 48 7.05 -10.62 6.29
N PHE A 49 7.50 -10.94 5.08
CA PHE A 49 8.58 -10.23 4.42
C PHE A 49 8.00 -9.15 3.50
N LEU A 50 8.41 -7.90 3.70
CA LEU A 50 7.97 -6.73 2.94
C LEU A 50 8.89 -6.51 1.73
N HIS A 51 8.37 -6.70 0.51
CA HIS A 51 9.15 -6.60 -0.72
C HIS A 51 9.11 -5.21 -1.34
N SER A 52 7.91 -4.68 -1.61
CA SER A 52 7.71 -3.38 -2.26
C SER A 52 6.41 -2.75 -1.74
N TRP A 53 6.38 -1.44 -1.60
CA TRP A 53 5.21 -0.73 -1.11
C TRP A 53 5.19 0.73 -1.54
N VAL A 54 3.99 1.32 -1.57
CA VAL A 54 3.78 2.75 -1.77
C VAL A 54 2.54 3.21 -1.03
N VAL A 55 2.63 4.32 -0.30
CA VAL A 55 1.48 5.03 0.28
C VAL A 55 1.13 6.16 -0.66
N MET A 56 -0.04 6.03 -1.29
CA MET A 56 -0.63 7.02 -2.19
C MET A 56 -1.55 7.95 -1.39
N PRO A 57 -1.96 9.11 -1.94
CA PRO A 57 -2.88 10.05 -1.28
C PRO A 57 -4.17 9.47 -0.67
N ASN A 58 -4.74 8.46 -1.30
CA ASN A 58 -6.05 7.86 -0.96
C ASN A 58 -5.99 6.33 -0.79
N HIS A 59 -4.88 5.68 -1.11
CA HIS A 59 -4.74 4.21 -1.04
C HIS A 59 -3.28 3.78 -0.80
N VAL A 60 -3.04 2.47 -0.72
CA VAL A 60 -1.72 1.88 -0.46
C VAL A 60 -1.58 0.63 -1.32
N HIS A 61 -0.43 0.45 -1.99
CA HIS A 61 -0.06 -0.84 -2.56
C HIS A 61 1.08 -1.47 -1.76
N VAL A 62 0.99 -2.77 -1.52
CA VAL A 62 1.98 -3.53 -0.75
C VAL A 62 2.16 -4.92 -1.35
N LEU A 63 3.40 -5.30 -1.58
CA LEU A 63 3.81 -6.65 -1.94
C LEU A 63 4.55 -7.28 -0.76
N VAL A 64 3.99 -8.36 -0.22
CA VAL A 64 4.57 -9.10 0.92
C VAL A 64 4.49 -10.60 0.71
N THR A 65 5.34 -11.33 1.43
CA THR A 65 5.21 -12.78 1.62
C THR A 65 4.86 -13.05 3.08
N PRO A 66 3.65 -13.57 3.39
CA PRO A 66 3.31 -14.01 4.74
C PRO A 66 4.29 -15.07 5.26
N MET A 67 4.61 -15.03 6.55
CA MET A 67 5.58 -15.93 7.19
C MET A 67 4.94 -16.77 8.30
N GLY A 68 5.40 -18.01 8.45
CA GLY A 68 4.92 -18.94 9.47
C GLY A 68 3.42 -19.24 9.33
N ILE A 69 2.68 -19.11 10.43
CA ILE A 69 1.22 -19.35 10.48
C ILE A 69 0.38 -18.12 10.10
N ASN A 70 1.02 -16.99 9.77
CA ASN A 70 0.31 -15.74 9.51
C ASN A 70 -0.33 -15.79 8.12
N ILE A 71 -1.64 -15.55 8.06
CA ILE A 71 -2.40 -15.46 6.81
C ILE A 71 -2.59 -14.00 6.39
N MET A 72 -2.78 -13.78 5.08
CA MET A 72 -2.89 -12.44 4.51
C MET A 72 -4.00 -11.59 5.17
N SER A 73 -5.18 -12.18 5.38
CA SER A 73 -6.32 -11.47 5.99
C SER A 73 -6.02 -10.97 7.40
N ALA A 74 -5.30 -11.75 8.21
CA ALA A 74 -4.90 -11.37 9.57
C ALA A 74 -3.86 -10.23 9.57
N ILE A 75 -2.91 -10.27 8.62
CA ILE A 75 -1.92 -9.22 8.43
C ILE A 75 -2.59 -7.91 8.02
N VAL A 76 -3.45 -7.96 7.00
CA VAL A 76 -4.18 -6.78 6.49
C VAL A 76 -5.11 -6.22 7.56
N HIS A 77 -5.83 -7.07 8.30
CA HIS A 77 -6.66 -6.64 9.42
C HIS A 77 -5.82 -5.90 10.47
N SER A 78 -4.66 -6.47 10.86
CA SER A 78 -3.75 -5.82 11.82
C SER A 78 -3.31 -4.43 11.36
N TRP A 79 -2.92 -4.28 10.08
CA TRP A 79 -2.55 -2.97 9.53
C TRP A 79 -3.72 -2.00 9.55
N LYS A 80 -4.89 -2.40 9.03
CA LYS A 80 -6.08 -1.54 8.91
C LYS A 80 -6.57 -1.09 10.28
N SER A 81 -6.66 -2.00 11.25
CA SER A 81 -7.13 -1.67 12.61
C SER A 81 -6.22 -0.67 13.31
N PHE A 82 -4.89 -0.91 13.29
CA PHE A 82 -3.94 -0.02 13.93
C PHE A 82 -3.91 1.36 13.27
N THR A 83 -3.75 1.40 11.95
CA THR A 83 -3.61 2.66 11.20
C THR A 83 -4.89 3.48 11.23
N ALA A 84 -6.08 2.85 11.13
CA ALA A 84 -7.36 3.56 11.25
C ALA A 84 -7.53 4.22 12.62
N LYS A 85 -7.15 3.52 13.70
CA LYS A 85 -7.24 4.06 15.06
C LYS A 85 -6.35 5.29 15.23
N GLU A 86 -5.08 5.19 14.84
CA GLU A 86 -4.13 6.29 14.99
C GLU A 86 -4.44 7.48 14.06
N ALA A 87 -4.86 7.21 12.82
CA ALA A 87 -5.26 8.25 11.88
C ALA A 87 -6.50 9.01 12.37
N ASN A 88 -7.53 8.30 12.84
CA ASN A 88 -8.72 8.92 13.42
C ASN A 88 -8.39 9.75 14.66
N ARG A 89 -7.46 9.27 15.51
CA ARG A 89 -6.95 10.03 16.67
C ARG A 89 -6.29 11.34 16.24
N LEU A 90 -5.42 11.31 15.23
CA LEU A 90 -4.80 12.52 14.67
C LEU A 90 -5.78 13.47 13.97
N LEU A 91 -6.85 12.93 13.40
CA LEU A 91 -7.90 13.71 12.75
C LEU A 91 -8.95 14.25 13.73
N GLY A 92 -8.91 13.85 15.00
CA GLY A 92 -9.94 14.20 15.98
C GLY A 92 -11.32 13.64 15.62
N ARG A 93 -11.39 12.57 14.81
CA ARG A 93 -12.64 12.00 14.30
C ARG A 93 -12.83 10.55 14.78
N LYS A 94 -14.03 10.02 14.58
CA LYS A 94 -14.38 8.61 14.78
C LYS A 94 -15.05 8.08 13.51
N GLY A 95 -15.00 6.77 13.30
CA GLY A 95 -15.66 6.10 12.18
C GLY A 95 -14.69 5.37 11.25
N VAL A 96 -15.20 5.00 10.07
CA VAL A 96 -14.48 4.22 9.06
C VAL A 96 -13.35 5.07 8.45
N PHE A 97 -12.17 4.47 8.31
CA PHE A 97 -11.00 5.10 7.69
C PHE A 97 -10.61 4.38 6.39
N TRP A 98 -10.54 3.05 6.42
CA TRP A 98 -10.30 2.22 5.24
C TRP A 98 -11.60 1.67 4.68
N GLN A 99 -11.65 1.48 3.36
CA GLN A 99 -12.68 0.63 2.74
C GLN A 99 -12.64 -0.78 3.35
N GLU A 100 -13.77 -1.49 3.39
CA GLU A 100 -13.87 -2.80 4.05
C GLU A 100 -13.06 -3.88 3.32
N GLU A 101 -13.22 -3.96 2.00
CA GLU A 101 -12.49 -4.90 1.14
C GLU A 101 -11.00 -4.53 1.05
N TYR A 102 -10.16 -5.53 0.77
CA TYR A 102 -8.81 -5.36 0.28
C TYR A 102 -8.65 -6.26 -0.96
N PHE A 103 -7.78 -5.85 -1.87
CA PHE A 103 -7.51 -6.62 -3.09
C PHE A 103 -6.16 -7.30 -2.96
N ASP A 104 -6.14 -8.63 -2.92
CA ASP A 104 -4.91 -9.41 -2.97
C ASP A 104 -4.76 -10.14 -4.31
N ARG A 105 -3.50 -10.28 -4.75
CA ARG A 105 -3.13 -11.05 -5.93
C ARG A 105 -1.94 -11.95 -5.60
N VAL A 106 -2.12 -13.24 -5.83
CA VAL A 106 -1.02 -14.20 -5.69
C VAL A 106 -0.03 -14.03 -6.84
N ILE A 107 1.23 -13.76 -6.49
CA ILE A 107 2.34 -13.73 -7.44
C ILE A 107 2.67 -15.16 -7.86
N ARG A 108 2.78 -15.38 -9.18
CA ARG A 108 2.81 -16.74 -9.76
C ARG A 108 4.19 -17.18 -10.24
N ASN A 109 5.06 -16.21 -10.55
CA ASN A 109 6.41 -16.43 -11.03
C ASN A 109 7.23 -15.14 -10.87
N GLU A 110 8.52 -15.25 -11.14
CA GLU A 110 9.46 -14.14 -11.02
C GLU A 110 9.15 -12.97 -11.96
N THR A 111 8.73 -13.24 -13.20
CA THR A 111 8.35 -12.19 -14.16
C THR A 111 7.18 -11.36 -13.61
N HIS A 112 6.16 -12.03 -13.07
CA HIS A 112 5.02 -11.38 -12.43
C HIS A 112 5.45 -10.61 -11.17
N PHE A 113 6.36 -11.17 -10.36
CA PHE A 113 6.93 -10.49 -9.21
C PHE A 113 7.57 -9.15 -9.60
N ARG A 114 8.48 -9.17 -10.57
CA ARG A 114 9.20 -7.97 -11.05
C ARG A 114 8.24 -6.92 -11.61
N ALA A 115 7.25 -7.34 -12.39
CA ALA A 115 6.23 -6.44 -12.94
C ALA A 115 5.39 -5.77 -11.84
N VAL A 116 5.06 -6.48 -10.76
CA VAL A 116 4.32 -5.92 -9.62
C VAL A 116 5.20 -4.96 -8.81
N VAL A 117 6.47 -5.28 -8.58
CA VAL A 117 7.42 -4.36 -7.94
C VAL A 117 7.51 -3.05 -8.72
N GLU A 118 7.73 -3.14 -10.05
CA GLU A 118 7.80 -1.96 -10.91
C GLU A 118 6.48 -1.16 -10.89
N TYR A 119 5.34 -1.85 -10.97
CA TYR A 119 4.03 -1.20 -10.87
C TYR A 119 3.90 -0.38 -9.57
N ILE A 120 4.21 -0.99 -8.43
CA ILE A 120 4.10 -0.36 -7.11
C ILE A 120 5.03 0.87 -7.03
N GLU A 121 6.27 0.74 -7.48
CA GLU A 121 7.26 1.81 -7.39
C GLU A 121 6.98 2.98 -8.34
N TYR A 122 6.44 2.72 -9.53
CA TYR A 122 6.11 3.76 -10.52
C TYR A 122 4.72 4.36 -10.34
N ASN A 123 3.88 3.82 -9.46
CA ASN A 123 2.51 4.29 -9.27
C ASN A 123 2.41 5.81 -8.97
N PRO A 124 3.27 6.42 -8.12
CA PRO A 124 3.28 7.88 -7.92
C PRO A 124 3.54 8.69 -9.20
N VAL A 125 4.42 8.21 -10.07
CA VAL A 125 4.76 8.89 -11.34
C VAL A 125 3.60 8.74 -12.32
N ARG A 126 3.01 7.55 -12.41
CA ARG A 126 1.84 7.28 -13.27
C ARG A 126 0.62 8.10 -12.86
N ALA A 127 0.43 8.32 -11.56
CA ALA A 127 -0.59 9.20 -11.01
C ALA A 127 -0.26 10.70 -11.12
N GLY A 128 0.89 11.07 -11.71
CA GLY A 128 1.30 12.47 -11.89
C GLY A 128 1.65 13.20 -10.59
N LEU A 129 1.94 12.48 -9.50
CA LEU A 129 2.26 13.05 -8.19
C LEU A 129 3.72 13.49 -8.06
N CYS A 130 4.61 12.94 -8.89
CA CYS A 130 6.00 13.35 -9.00
C CYS A 130 6.55 13.06 -10.40
N ALA A 131 7.63 13.76 -10.77
CA ALA A 131 8.30 13.55 -12.06
C ALA A 131 9.22 12.32 -12.03
N LEU A 132 9.87 12.06 -10.90
CA LEU A 132 10.76 10.91 -10.70
C LEU A 132 10.29 10.06 -9.53
N ILE A 133 10.44 8.74 -9.64
CA ILE A 133 10.14 7.79 -8.55
C ILE A 133 10.92 8.09 -7.26
N THR A 134 12.11 8.69 -7.37
CA THR A 134 12.95 9.12 -6.25
C THR A 134 12.36 10.27 -5.43
N ASP A 135 11.46 11.05 -6.02
CA ASP A 135 10.87 12.22 -5.36
C ASP A 135 9.72 11.82 -4.43
N TRP A 136 9.19 10.60 -4.59
CA TRP A 136 8.11 10.11 -3.76
C TRP A 136 8.62 9.62 -2.41
N LYS A 137 8.21 10.30 -1.34
CA LYS A 137 8.74 10.07 0.02
C LYS A 137 8.23 8.80 0.70
N PHE A 138 7.08 8.29 0.28
CA PHE A 138 6.39 7.19 0.94
C PHE A 138 6.28 5.98 0.00
N GLY A 139 7.43 5.44 -0.39
CA GLY A 139 7.52 4.21 -1.16
C GLY A 139 8.83 3.48 -0.89
N SER A 140 8.92 2.23 -1.36
CA SER A 140 10.08 1.36 -1.17
C SER A 140 11.24 1.63 -2.11
N PHE A 141 11.06 2.46 -3.15
CA PHE A 141 12.12 2.70 -4.13
C PHE A 141 13.39 3.25 -3.45
N LEU A 142 14.52 2.60 -3.72
CA LEU A 142 15.79 2.76 -2.99
C LEU A 142 16.30 4.22 -2.94
N GLY A 143 15.94 5.08 -3.90
CA GLY A 143 16.32 6.49 -3.89
C GLY A 143 15.61 7.36 -2.85
N ALA A 144 14.47 6.92 -2.29
CA ALA A 144 13.79 7.62 -1.20
C ALA A 144 14.50 7.46 0.16
N ARG A 145 15.39 6.46 0.29
CA ARG A 145 16.11 6.12 1.54
C ARG A 145 17.40 6.90 1.75
N ALA A 146 17.98 7.53 0.74
CA ALA A 146 19.29 8.18 0.83
C ALA A 146 19.34 9.41 1.77
N SER A 147 18.21 9.84 2.34
CA SER A 147 18.09 11.09 3.09
C SER A 147 17.60 10.95 4.54
N ARG A 148 17.55 9.75 5.14
CA ARG A 148 17.14 9.59 6.55
C ARG A 148 18.16 8.81 7.38
N PRO A 149 18.72 9.40 8.45
CA PRO A 149 19.51 8.66 9.43
C PRO A 149 18.60 7.73 10.24
N LEU A 150 19.18 6.60 10.66
CA LEU A 150 18.62 5.63 11.60
C LEU A 150 18.26 6.28 12.94
#